data_AF-E6WLD0-F1
#
_entry.id   AF-E6WLD0-F1
#
_cell.length_a   1.000
_cell.length_b   1.000
_cell.length_c   1.000
_cell.angle_alpha   90.00
_cell.angle_beta   90.00
_cell.angle_gamma   90.00
#
_symmetry.space_group_name_H-M   'P 1'
#
loop_
_entity.id
_entity.type
_entity.pdbx_description
1 polymer ?
#
loop_
_entity_poly.entity_id
_entity_poly.type
_entity_poly.pdbx_seq_one_letter_code
_entity_poly.pdbx_strand_id
1 'polypeptide(L)'
;MLEPYLIHGVLGGLDGLAKEKQQQFLNEKVKDFESRLMNINEGPIIPFNREEDFNDDKTLKPQAPEFSPFVRHNPYKWDADSF
;
A
#
# COMPACT_ATOMS: atom_id res chain seq x y z
N MET A 1 -13.82 2.69 1.49
CA MET A 1 -13.02 1.79 2.36
C MET A 1 -11.85 2.59 2.90
N LEU A 2 -11.14 2.08 3.89
CA LEU A 2 -9.96 2.75 4.45
C LEU A 2 -8.77 2.65 3.51
N GLU A 3 -7.85 3.60 3.60
CA GLU A 3 -6.57 3.55 2.90
C GLU A 3 -5.74 2.31 3.30
N PRO A 4 -5.17 1.56 2.34
CA PRO A 4 -4.24 0.47 2.64
C PRO A 4 -3.03 0.96 3.45
N TYR A 5 -2.60 0.19 4.44
CA TYR A 5 -1.31 0.41 5.12
C TYR A 5 -0.23 -0.41 4.42
N LEU A 6 0.70 0.25 3.74
CA LEU A 6 1.78 -0.42 3.01
C LEU A 6 3.05 -0.47 3.86
N ILE A 7 3.62 -1.66 3.97
CA ILE A 7 4.95 -1.87 4.56
C ILE A 7 5.86 -2.36 3.43
N HIS A 8 6.81 -1.53 3.02
CA HIS A 8 7.83 -1.86 2.01
C HIS A 8 9.15 -2.31 2.67
N GLY A 9 10.09 -2.81 1.86
CA GLY A 9 11.41 -3.19 2.34
C GLY A 9 11.43 -4.41 3.26
N VAL A 10 10.43 -5.30 3.16
CA VAL A 10 10.40 -6.57 3.90
C VAL A 10 11.32 -7.57 3.22
N LEU A 11 12.47 -7.84 3.84
CA LEU A 11 13.50 -8.72 3.29
C LEU A 11 13.59 -10.03 4.08
N GLY A 12 13.68 -11.15 3.37
CA GLY A 12 13.97 -12.47 3.92
C GLY A 12 15.45 -12.84 3.80
N GLY A 13 15.88 -13.90 4.49
CA GLY A 13 17.22 -14.46 4.35
C GLY A 13 18.36 -13.63 4.95
N LEU A 14 18.06 -12.62 5.77
CA LEU A 14 19.07 -11.81 6.46
C LEU A 14 19.65 -12.55 7.67
N ASP A 15 20.91 -12.25 7.99
CA ASP A 15 21.62 -12.72 9.17
C ASP A 15 22.26 -11.57 9.98
N GLY A 16 22.81 -11.91 11.15
CA GLY A 16 23.52 -10.99 12.04
C GLY A 16 22.79 -9.65 12.25
N LEU A 17 23.56 -8.56 12.15
CA LEU A 17 23.07 -7.20 12.36
C LEU A 17 21.97 -6.79 11.38
N ALA A 18 21.99 -7.30 10.14
CA ALA A 18 20.96 -6.98 9.15
C ALA A 18 19.61 -7.56 9.55
N LYS A 19 19.60 -8.81 10.03
CA LYS A 19 18.39 -9.44 10.57
C LYS A 19 17.85 -8.69 11.78
N GLU A 20 18.71 -8.27 12.70
CA GLU A 20 18.31 -7.52 13.90
C GLU A 20 17.67 -6.18 13.54
N LYS A 21 18.29 -5.43 12.63
CA LYS A 21 17.74 -4.16 12.11
C LYS A 21 16.39 -4.37 11.41
N GLN A 22 16.28 -5.39 10.57
CA GLN A 22 15.03 -5.73 9.91
C GLN A 22 13.93 -6.05 10.94
N GLN A 23 14.26 -6.82 11.98
CA GLN A 23 13.30 -7.17 13.03
C GLN A 23 12.85 -5.93 13.82
N GLN A 24 13.76 -5.02 14.15
CA GLN A 24 13.42 -3.76 14.81
C GLN A 24 12.46 -2.92 13.96
N PHE A 25 12.77 -2.74 12.68
CA PHE A 25 11.89 -2.07 11.72
C PHE A 25 10.50 -2.72 11.65
N LEU A 26 10.42 -4.04 11.54
CA LEU A 26 9.14 -4.75 11.48
C LEU A 26 8.34 -4.60 12.79
N ASN A 27 9.00 -4.63 13.94
CA ASN A 27 8.35 -4.43 15.23
C ASN A 27 7.75 -3.01 15.37
N GLU A 28 8.43 -2.00 14.85
CA GLU A 28 7.90 -0.62 14.79
C GLU A 28 6.66 -0.57 13.90
N LYS A 29 6.71 -1.17 12.71
CA LYS A 29 5.57 -1.21 11.79
C LYS A 29 4.35 -1.95 12.34
N VAL A 30 4.56 -3.00 13.14
CA VAL A 30 3.46 -3.68 13.85
C VAL A 30 2.79 -2.74 14.85
N LYS A 31 3.57 -2.02 15.67
CA LYS A 31 3.01 -1.06 16.64
C LYS A 31 2.28 0.09 15.97
N ASP A 32 2.83 0.62 14.89
CA ASP A 32 2.19 1.67 14.09
C ASP A 32 0.84 1.18 13.55
N PHE A 33 0.80 -0.06 13.05
CA PHE A 33 -0.43 -0.66 12.54
C PHE A 33 -1.47 -0.89 13.64
N GLU A 34 -1.05 -1.38 14.82
CA GLU A 34 -1.93 -1.52 15.99
C GLU A 34 -2.55 -0.17 16.40
N SER A 35 -1.74 0.89 16.46
CA SER A 35 -2.20 2.25 16.75
C SER A 35 -3.22 2.73 15.72
N ARG A 36 -2.98 2.45 14.43
CA ARG A 36 -3.91 2.78 13.35
C ARG A 36 -5.24 2.02 13.48
N LEU A 37 -5.21 0.74 13.87
CA LEU A 37 -6.42 -0.06 14.10
C LEU A 37 -7.25 0.48 15.27
N MET A 38 -6.62 1.01 16.32
CA MET A 38 -7.35 1.65 17.43
C MET A 38 -8.09 2.92 16.97
N ASN A 39 -7.54 3.62 15.98
CA ASN A 39 -8.09 4.87 15.43
C ASN A 39 -8.71 4.68 14.04
N ILE A 40 -9.17 3.47 13.74
CA ILE A 40 -9.54 3.06 12.38
C ILE A 40 -10.66 3.91 11.76
N ASN A 41 -11.57 4.43 12.59
CA ASN A 41 -12.69 5.27 12.15
C ASN A 41 -12.26 6.70 11.78
N GLU A 42 -11.05 7.11 12.16
CA GLU A 42 -10.47 8.42 11.85
C GLU A 42 -9.60 8.37 10.56
N GLY A 43 -9.38 7.16 10.03
CA GLY A 43 -8.55 6.96 8.86
C GLY A 43 -9.14 7.55 7.58
N PRO A 44 -8.29 7.98 6.62
CA PRO A 44 -8.75 8.49 5.34
C PRO A 44 -9.50 7.41 4.56
N ILE A 45 -10.61 7.81 3.94
CA ILE A 45 -11.43 6.95 3.10
C ILE A 45 -10.94 7.06 1.67
N ILE A 46 -10.56 5.93 1.09
CA ILE A 46 -10.24 5.82 -0.32
C ILE A 46 -11.52 5.47 -1.11
N PRO A 47 -11.86 6.25 -2.15
CA PRO A 47 -12.94 5.93 -3.07
C PRO A 47 -12.56 4.78 -4.01
N PHE A 48 -13.57 4.15 -4.62
CA PHE A 48 -13.36 3.09 -5.62
C PHE A 48 -13.51 3.63 -7.03
N ASN A 49 -12.70 3.10 -7.93
CA ASN A 49 -12.96 3.21 -9.35
C ASN A 49 -14.31 2.54 -9.68
N ARG A 50 -15.06 3.18 -10.56
CA ARG A 50 -16.33 2.64 -11.08
C ARG A 50 -16.05 1.66 -12.21
N GLU A 51 -17.04 0.87 -12.60
CA GLU A 51 -16.88 -0.05 -13.73
C GLU A 51 -16.54 0.72 -15.02
N GLU A 52 -17.10 1.90 -15.19
CA GLU A 52 -16.81 2.79 -16.33
C GLU A 52 -15.36 3.27 -16.41
N ASP A 53 -14.61 3.23 -15.30
CA ASP A 53 -13.20 3.64 -15.26
C ASP A 53 -12.27 2.60 -15.89
N PHE A 54 -12.75 1.38 -16.13
CA PHE A 54 -11.96 0.28 -16.68
C PHE A 54 -12.25 0.03 -18.16
N ASN A 55 -11.25 -0.46 -18.87
CA ASN A 55 -11.38 -1.07 -20.18
C ASN A 55 -11.98 -2.49 -20.07
N ASP A 56 -12.35 -3.10 -21.19
CA ASP A 56 -12.93 -4.45 -21.23
C ASP A 56 -11.97 -5.52 -20.67
N ASP A 57 -10.66 -5.31 -20.80
CA ASP A 57 -9.60 -6.16 -20.26
C ASP A 57 -9.31 -5.92 -18.76
N LYS A 58 -10.12 -5.10 -18.10
CA LYS A 58 -10.00 -4.71 -16.69
C LYS A 58 -8.76 -3.87 -16.36
N THR A 59 -8.09 -3.29 -17.36
CA THR A 59 -7.09 -2.25 -17.15
C THR A 59 -7.74 -0.89 -16.89
N LEU A 60 -7.10 -0.03 -16.11
CA LEU A 60 -7.58 1.33 -15.84
C LEU A 60 -7.44 2.20 -17.09
N LYS A 61 -8.51 2.91 -17.49
CA LYS A 61 -8.49 3.85 -18.62
C LYS A 61 -7.52 5.00 -18.34
N PRO A 62 -6.73 5.50 -19.33
CA PRO A 62 -5.72 6.55 -19.12
C PRO A 62 -6.20 7.84 -18.43
N GLN A 63 -7.49 8.16 -18.55
CA GLN A 63 -8.11 9.35 -17.98
C GLN A 63 -8.81 9.11 -16.64
N ALA A 64 -8.90 7.84 -16.19
CA ALA A 64 -9.54 7.53 -14.92
C ALA A 64 -8.61 7.88 -13.75
N PRO A 65 -9.15 8.27 -12.59
CA PRO A 65 -8.32 8.57 -11.42
C PRO A 65 -7.73 7.29 -10.83
N GLU A 66 -6.51 7.35 -10.28
CA GLU A 66 -5.93 6.24 -9.52
C GLU A 66 -6.15 6.42 -8.02
N PHE A 67 -7.17 5.77 -7.47
CA PHE A 67 -7.49 5.92 -6.05
C PHE A 67 -6.70 4.99 -5.12
N SER A 68 -6.33 3.80 -5.59
CA SER A 68 -5.74 2.73 -4.77
C SER A 68 -4.31 2.41 -5.21
N PRO A 69 -3.38 2.09 -4.28
CA PRO A 69 -2.04 1.55 -4.58
C PRO A 69 -2.02 0.41 -5.58
N PHE A 70 -3.10 -0.37 -5.64
CA PHE A 70 -3.18 -1.58 -6.44
C PHE A 70 -3.81 -1.39 -7.81
N VAL A 71 -4.41 -0.23 -8.10
CA VAL A 71 -5.07 0.05 -9.39
C VAL A 71 -4.36 1.22 -10.05
N ARG A 72 -3.52 0.92 -11.04
CA ARG A 72 -2.59 1.85 -11.69
C ARG A 72 -2.69 1.77 -13.21
N HIS A 73 -2.45 2.88 -13.89
CA HIS A 73 -2.32 2.92 -15.35
C HIS A 73 -1.07 2.17 -15.83
N ASN A 74 -0.01 2.20 -15.03
CA ASN A 74 1.23 1.50 -15.34
C ASN A 74 1.70 0.64 -14.14
N PRO A 75 1.24 -0.61 -14.04
CA PRO A 75 1.59 -1.48 -12.92
C PRO A 75 3.09 -1.82 -12.88
N TYR A 76 3.81 -1.66 -14.01
CA TYR A 76 5.25 -1.95 -14.09
C TYR A 76 6.14 -0.78 -13.66
N LYS A 77 5.56 0.41 -13.44
CA LYS A 77 6.25 1.58 -12.89
C LYS A 77 5.85 1.85 -11.45
N TRP A 78 5.62 0.80 -10.67
CA TRP A 78 5.34 0.98 -9.25
C TRP A 78 6.56 1.60 -8.54
N ASP A 79 6.35 2.75 -7.92
CA ASP A 79 7.32 3.44 -7.08
C ASP A 79 6.73 3.54 -5.66
N ALA A 80 7.51 3.08 -4.68
CA ALA A 80 7.09 2.97 -3.29
C ALA A 80 6.82 4.34 -2.65
N ASP A 81 7.38 5.41 -3.22
CA ASP A 81 7.32 6.77 -2.66
C ASP A 81 6.24 7.65 -3.33
N SER A 82 5.38 7.09 -4.19
CA SER A 82 4.39 7.84 -4.98
C SER A 82 3.12 8.28 -4.23
N PHE A 83 3.05 8.18 -2.89
CA PHE A 83 1.88 8.51 -2.07
C PHE A 83 2.23 9.37 -0.86
#